data_AF-K7MR07-F1
#
_entry.id   AF-K7MR07-F1
#
_cell.length_a   1.000
_cell.length_b   1.000
_cell.length_c   1.000
_cell.angle_alpha   90.00
_cell.angle_beta   90.00
_cell.angle_gamma   90.00
#
_symmetry.space_group_name_H-M   'P 1'
#
loop_
_entity.id
_entity.type
_entity.pdbx_description
1 polymer ?
#
loop_
_entity_poly.entity_id
_entity_poly.type
_entity_poly.pdbx_seq_one_letter_code
_entity_poly.pdbx_strand_id
1 'polypeptide(L)'
;MQLAKKRADNRALIGESGAVATLIPLLWYSDLWTQEHAVTALLNLSLLEENKALITNAGAVKSLIYVLKRGMKTSKQNEVLVSC
;
A
#
# COMPACT_ATOMS: atom_id res chain seq x y z
N MET A 1 18.13 18.39 -10.37
CA MET A 1 16.82 17.96 -10.93
C MET A 1 16.81 16.49 -11.42
N GLN A 2 17.93 15.86 -11.80
CA GLN A 2 17.95 14.50 -12.38
C GLN A 2 17.51 13.37 -11.40
N LEU A 3 17.85 13.48 -10.11
CA LEU A 3 17.49 12.45 -9.11
C LEU A 3 15.97 12.27 -8.92
N ALA A 4 15.21 13.36 -9.00
CA ALA A 4 13.75 13.31 -8.90
C ALA A 4 13.11 12.66 -10.13
N LYS A 5 13.63 12.98 -11.34
CA LYS A 5 13.17 12.37 -12.60
C LYS A 5 13.35 10.85 -12.58
N LYS A 6 14.55 10.36 -12.20
CA LYS A 6 14.82 8.93 -12.07
C LYS A 6 13.84 8.21 -11.13
N ARG A 7 13.38 8.87 -10.06
CA ARG A 7 12.36 8.30 -9.15
C ARG A 7 10.99 8.21 -9.81
N ALA A 8 10.59 9.21 -10.61
CA ALA A 8 9.34 9.17 -11.35
C ALA A 8 9.37 8.08 -12.43
N ASP A 9 10.45 8.01 -13.21
CA ASP A 9 10.63 6.99 -14.25
C ASP A 9 10.60 5.57 -13.65
N ASN A 10 11.29 5.35 -12.52
CA ASN A 10 11.24 4.07 -11.81
C ASN A 10 9.83 3.73 -11.34
N ARG A 11 9.06 4.72 -10.84
CA ARG A 11 7.67 4.49 -10.43
C ARG A 11 6.79 4.12 -11.61
N ALA A 12 6.98 4.76 -12.76
CA ALA A 12 6.23 4.45 -13.98
C ALA A 12 6.51 3.01 -14.42
N LEU A 13 7.79 2.64 -14.56
CA LEU A 13 8.20 1.29 -14.95
C LEU A 13 7.69 0.20 -14.00
N ILE A 14 7.70 0.45 -12.68
CA ILE A 14 7.18 -0.52 -11.70
C ILE A 14 5.65 -0.59 -11.75
N GLY A 15 4.95 0.52 -11.99
CA GLY A 15 3.51 0.54 -12.17
C GLY A 15 3.07 -0.33 -13.36
N GLU A 16 3.79 -0.20 -14.48
CA GLU A 16 3.52 -0.89 -15.74
C GLU A 16 3.97 -2.36 -15.76
N SER A 17 4.89 -2.76 -14.87
CA SER A 17 5.44 -4.14 -14.85
C SER A 17 4.48 -5.21 -14.33
N GLY A 18 3.28 -4.82 -13.89
CA GLY A 18 2.33 -5.71 -13.22
C GLY A 18 2.52 -5.81 -11.71
N ALA A 19 3.50 -5.11 -11.13
CA ALA A 19 3.74 -5.13 -9.68
C ALA A 19 2.50 -4.74 -8.86
N VAL A 20 1.70 -3.78 -9.35
CA VAL A 20 0.44 -3.39 -8.71
C VAL A 20 -0.48 -4.60 -8.51
N ALA A 21 -0.71 -5.39 -9.58
CA ALA A 21 -1.57 -6.57 -9.52
C ALA A 21 -1.03 -7.63 -8.55
N THR A 22 0.29 -7.78 -8.44
CA THR A 22 0.93 -8.68 -7.46
C THR A 22 0.77 -8.19 -6.02
N LEU A 23 0.79 -6.88 -5.79
CA LEU A 23 0.69 -6.29 -4.45
C LEU A 23 -0.75 -6.30 -3.89
N ILE A 24 -1.79 -6.20 -4.73
CA ILE A 24 -3.19 -6.11 -4.24
C ILE A 24 -3.61 -7.32 -3.38
N PRO A 25 -3.35 -8.58 -3.76
CA PRO A 25 -3.69 -9.74 -2.93
C PRO A 25 -3.02 -9.73 -1.56
N LEU A 26 -1.80 -9.18 -1.45
CA LEU A 26 -1.05 -9.11 -0.19
C LEU A 26 -1.72 -8.19 0.84
N LEU A 27 -2.56 -7.24 0.39
CA LEU A 27 -3.34 -6.39 1.30
C LEU A 27 -4.39 -7.17 2.10
N TRP A 28 -4.74 -8.39 1.69
CA TRP A 28 -5.68 -9.25 2.40
C TRP A 28 -4.99 -10.23 3.36
N TYR A 29 -3.66 -10.29 3.38
CA TYR A 29 -2.94 -11.25 4.20
C TYR A 29 -3.13 -10.96 5.69
N SER A 30 -3.16 -12.03 6.50
CA SER A 30 -3.26 -11.93 7.95
C SER A 30 -1.96 -11.40 8.58
N ASP A 31 -0.81 -11.79 8.00
CA ASP A 31 0.51 -11.33 8.43
C ASP A 31 0.67 -9.81 8.28
N LEU A 32 0.90 -9.15 9.43
CA LEU A 32 0.94 -7.68 9.50
C LEU A 32 2.12 -7.12 8.73
N TRP A 33 3.30 -7.74 8.82
CA TRP A 33 4.49 -7.24 8.14
C TRP A 33 4.34 -7.28 6.62
N THR A 34 3.83 -8.39 6.07
CA THR A 34 3.54 -8.51 4.63
C THR A 34 2.52 -7.46 4.19
N GLN A 35 1.44 -7.27 4.96
CA GLN A 35 0.41 -6.29 4.66
C GLN A 35 0.96 -4.84 4.70
N GLU A 36 1.74 -4.49 5.72
CA GLU A 36 2.38 -3.18 5.86
C GLU A 36 3.39 -2.90 4.74
N HIS A 37 4.19 -3.88 4.35
CA HIS A 37 5.10 -3.77 3.22
C HIS A 37 4.34 -3.57 1.90
N ALA A 38 3.23 -4.29 1.69
CA ALA A 38 2.39 -4.10 0.52
C ALA A 38 1.75 -2.70 0.48
N VAL A 39 1.24 -2.19 1.60
CA VAL A 39 0.73 -0.82 1.71
C VAL A 39 1.82 0.20 1.42
N THR A 40 3.00 0.03 2.01
CA THR A 40 4.14 0.94 1.82
C THR A 40 4.59 0.97 0.36
N ALA A 41 4.64 -0.18 -0.30
CA ALA A 41 4.97 -0.28 -1.72
C ALA A 41 3.94 0.47 -2.58
N LEU A 42 2.65 0.23 -2.36
CA LEU A 42 1.58 0.91 -3.10
C LEU A 42 1.55 2.43 -2.84
N LEU A 43 1.84 2.86 -1.61
CA LEU A 43 1.96 4.28 -1.27
C LEU A 43 3.15 4.93 -2.00
N ASN A 44 4.29 4.25 -2.07
CA ASN A 44 5.44 4.76 -2.82
C ASN A 44 5.14 4.86 -4.32
N LEU A 45 4.41 3.88 -4.89
CA LEU A 45 4.00 3.92 -6.29
C LEU A 45 2.98 5.03 -6.56
N SER A 46 2.04 5.28 -5.65
CA SER A 46 0.99 6.30 -5.81
C SER A 46 1.47 7.75 -5.75
N LEU A 47 2.76 7.97 -5.43
CA LEU A 47 3.42 9.28 -5.59
C LEU A 47 3.53 9.73 -7.05
N LEU A 48 3.27 8.83 -8.00
CA LEU A 48 3.09 9.13 -9.41
C LEU A 48 1.59 9.03 -9.76
N GLU A 49 1.02 10.05 -10.40
CA GLU A 49 -0.44 10.13 -10.63
C GLU A 49 -0.96 9.00 -11.53
N GLU A 50 -0.18 8.62 -12.55
CA GLU A 50 -0.48 7.52 -13.46
C GLU A 50 -0.66 6.19 -12.69
N ASN A 51 0.16 5.97 -11.65
CA ASN A 51 0.06 4.80 -10.81
C ASN A 51 -1.18 4.81 -9.92
N LYS A 52 -1.75 5.97 -9.56
CA LYS A 52 -2.99 6.00 -8.79
C LYS A 52 -4.12 5.36 -9.58
N ALA A 53 -4.23 5.69 -10.88
CA ALA A 53 -5.22 5.08 -11.77
C ALA A 53 -5.03 3.56 -11.89
N LEU A 54 -3.79 3.09 -12.03
CA LEU A 54 -3.47 1.65 -12.05
C LEU A 54 -3.90 0.97 -10.75
N ILE A 55 -3.59 1.57 -9.60
CA ILE A 55 -3.94 1.05 -8.26
C ILE A 55 -5.46 1.00 -8.06
N THR A 56 -6.18 2.07 -8.43
CA THR A 56 -7.65 2.09 -8.29
C THR A 56 -8.32 1.09 -9.23
N ASN A 57 -7.85 1.00 -10.47
CA ASN A 57 -8.41 0.08 -11.48
C ASN A 57 -8.12 -1.39 -11.15
N ALA A 58 -7.01 -1.67 -10.45
CA ALA A 58 -6.71 -3.00 -9.91
C ALA A 58 -7.56 -3.39 -8.68
N GLY A 59 -8.51 -2.53 -8.26
CA GLY A 59 -9.45 -2.86 -7.19
C GLY A 59 -8.90 -2.68 -5.76
N ALA A 60 -7.82 -1.91 -5.58
CA ALA A 60 -7.15 -1.73 -4.29
C ALA A 60 -8.00 -1.04 -3.21
N VAL A 61 -9.06 -0.30 -3.57
CA VAL A 61 -9.80 0.55 -2.63
C VAL A 61 -10.41 -0.25 -1.47
N LYS A 62 -11.05 -1.39 -1.77
CA LYS A 62 -11.68 -2.23 -0.73
C LYS A 62 -10.64 -2.83 0.23
N SER A 63 -9.51 -3.28 -0.30
CA SER A 63 -8.45 -3.86 0.52
C SER A 63 -7.75 -2.80 1.37
N LEU A 64 -7.50 -1.60 0.84
CA LEU A 64 -6.96 -0.48 1.62
C LEU A 64 -7.91 -0.07 2.77
N ILE A 65 -9.22 -0.02 2.53
CA ILE A 65 -10.22 0.23 3.60
C ILE A 65 -10.16 -0.88 4.66
N TYR A 66 -10.01 -2.14 4.26
CA TYR A 66 -9.85 -3.26 5.18
C TYR A 66 -8.61 -3.11 6.07
N VAL A 67 -7.45 -2.77 5.47
CA VAL A 67 -6.21 -2.53 6.21
C VAL A 67 -6.38 -1.39 7.23
N LEU A 68 -6.98 -0.26 6.81
CA LEU A 68 -7.25 0.87 7.72
C LEU A 68 -8.12 0.46 8.91
N LYS A 69 -9.20 -0.30 8.67
CA LYS A 69 -10.06 -0.79 9.75
C LYS A 69 -9.34 -1.76 10.69
N ARG A 70 -8.42 -2.58 10.17
CA ARG A 70 -7.59 -3.47 11.01
C ARG A 70 -6.64 -2.69 11.89
N GLY A 71 -5.90 -1.74 11.32
CA GLY A 71 -4.99 -0.88 12.07
C GLY A 71 -5.68 -0.12 13.21
N MET A 72 -6.89 0.38 12.98
CA MET A 72 -7.68 1.03 14.04
C MET A 72 -8.05 0.10 15.20
N LYS A 73 -8.34 -1.18 14.92
CA LYS A 73 -8.64 -2.18 15.96
C LYS A 73 -7.41 -2.55 16.76
N THR A 74 -6.27 -2.76 16.10
CA THR A 74 -5.02 -3.13 16.77
C THR A 74 -4.52 -2.00 17.68
N SER A 75 -4.64 -0.74 17.25
CA SER A 75 -4.30 0.41 18.10
C SER A 75 -5.18 0.49 19.35
N LYS A 76 -6.49 0.27 19.20
CA LYS A 76 -7.44 0.27 20.34
C LYS A 76 -7.15 -0.85 21.35
N GLN A 77 -6.80 -2.04 20.88
CA GLN A 77 -6.44 -3.16 21.75
C GLN A 77 -5.11 -2.92 22.47
N ASN A 78 -4.12 -2.33 21.78
CA ASN A 78 -2.85 -1.98 22.39
C ASN A 78 -3.03 -0.94 23.50
N GLU A 79 -3.82 0.12 23.28
CA GLU A 79 -4.13 1.15 24.30
C GLU A 79 -4.72 0.55 25.59
N VAL A 80 -5.63 -0.42 25.48
CA VAL A 80 -6.26 -1.06 26.64
C VAL A 80 -5.25 -1.92 27.42
N LEU A 81 -4.37 -2.63 26.71
CA LEU A 81 -3.38 -3.51 27.33
C LEU A 81 -2.29 -2.76 28.10
N VAL A 82 -2.01 -1.48 27.80
CA VAL A 82 -1.02 -0.67 28.55
C VAL A 82 -1.62 0.00 29.80
N SER A 83 -2.91 -0.22 30.10
CA SER A 83 -3.60 0.43 31.24
C SER A 83 -3.78 -0.46 32.48
N CYS A 84 -3.21 -1.67 32.49
CA CYS A 84 -3.16 -2.57 33.64
C CYS A 84 -1.78 -2.56 34.29
#